data_AF-A0A939W2L1-F1
#
_entry.id   AF-A0A939W2L1-F1
#
_cell.length_a   1.000
_cell.length_b   1.000
_cell.length_c   1.000
_cell.angle_alpha   90.00
_cell.angle_beta   90.00
_cell.angle_gamma   90.00
#
_symmetry.space_group_name_H-M   'P 1'
#
loop_
_entity.id
_entity.type
_entity.pdbx_description
1 polymer ?
#
loop_
_entity_poly.entity_id
_entity_poly.type
_entity_poly.pdbx_seq_one_letter_code
_entity_poly.pdbx_strand_id
1 'polypeptide(L)'
;MGERFGNRVVTADQMKKLESNAIEKQGIPSILLMEHAALAVAEQFKDCRKVLILVGNGKNGGDAVALGRLLLGRGIGCDFMTFYEKTECAELLQQWDILDAVGYAYRIFEANGELPDFEGYDA
;
A
#
# COMPACT_ATOMS: atom_id res chain seq x y z
N MET A 1 -32.86 -16.15 -6.53
CA MET A 1 -32.16 -15.99 -7.81
C MET A 1 -31.31 -14.73 -7.70
N GLY A 2 -30.11 -14.85 -7.14
CA GLY A 2 -29.19 -13.72 -7.01
C GLY A 2 -28.23 -13.77 -8.19
N GLU A 3 -28.35 -12.84 -9.13
CA GLU A 3 -27.35 -12.69 -10.17
C GLU A 3 -26.00 -12.43 -9.48
N ARG A 4 -25.07 -13.37 -9.64
CA ARG A 4 -23.65 -13.09 -9.43
C ARG A 4 -23.32 -12.00 -10.44
N PHE A 5 -23.13 -10.76 -9.99
CA PHE A 5 -22.52 -9.73 -10.80
C PHE A 5 -21.21 -10.30 -11.35
N GLY A 6 -21.16 -10.54 -12.66
CA GLY A 6 -19.90 -10.92 -13.31
C GLY A 6 -18.87 -9.84 -13.02
N ASN A 7 -17.60 -10.24 -12.83
CA ASN A 7 -16.50 -9.31 -12.57
C ASN A 7 -16.39 -8.32 -13.75
N ARG A 8 -17.00 -7.14 -13.59
CA ARG A 8 -16.97 -6.08 -14.59
C ARG A 8 -15.66 -5.34 -14.44
N VAL A 9 -14.79 -5.46 -15.43
CA VAL A 9 -13.57 -4.66 -15.51
C VAL A 9 -13.98 -3.21 -15.81
N VAL A 10 -13.57 -2.30 -14.94
CA VAL A 10 -13.85 -0.87 -15.06
C VAL A 10 -12.62 -0.12 -15.57
N THR A 11 -12.83 1.00 -16.24
CA THR A 11 -11.74 1.91 -16.64
C THR A 11 -11.20 2.69 -15.43
N ALA A 12 -10.02 3.29 -15.55
CA ALA A 12 -9.44 4.13 -14.50
C ALA A 12 -10.39 5.28 -14.09
N ASP A 13 -11.02 5.94 -15.06
CA ASP A 13 -12.00 7.01 -14.79
C ASP A 13 -13.24 6.51 -14.06
N GLN A 14 -13.70 5.30 -14.38
CA GLN A 14 -14.82 4.67 -13.69
C GLN A 14 -14.43 4.30 -12.26
N MET A 15 -13.23 3.76 -12.04
CA MET A 15 -12.72 3.45 -10.71
C MET A 15 -12.63 4.71 -9.86
N LYS A 16 -12.06 5.80 -10.38
CA LYS A 16 -11.98 7.08 -9.69
C LYS A 16 -13.36 7.60 -9.29
N LYS A 17 -14.35 7.50 -10.17
CA LYS A 17 -15.74 7.89 -9.86
C LYS A 17 -16.37 7.01 -8.79
N LEU A 18 -16.09 5.70 -8.79
CA LEU A 18 -16.58 4.79 -7.76
C LEU A 18 -15.97 5.12 -6.39
N GLU A 19 -14.66 5.36 -6.34
CA GLU A 19 -13.95 5.78 -5.13
C GLU A 19 -14.51 7.11 -4.59
N SER A 20 -14.66 8.14 -5.44
CA SER A 20 -15.26 9.42 -5.05
C SER A 20 -16.68 9.24 -4.52
N ASN A 21 -17.51 8.41 -5.15
CA ASN A 21 -18.86 8.16 -4.66
C ASN A 21 -18.86 7.45 -3.29
N ALA A 22 -17.95 6.50 -3.05
CA ALA A 22 -17.83 5.83 -1.76
C ALA A 22 -17.44 6.82 -0.65
N ILE A 23 -16.51 7.73 -0.94
CA ILE A 23 -16.06 8.75 0.00
C ILE A 23 -17.15 9.80 0.24
N GLU A 24 -17.62 10.44 -0.82
CA GLU A 24 -18.47 11.63 -0.71
C GLU A 24 -19.93 11.30 -0.40
N LYS A 25 -20.46 10.20 -0.95
CA LYS A 25 -21.89 9.87 -0.82
C LYS A 25 -22.16 8.83 0.26
N GLN A 26 -21.24 7.89 0.45
CA GLN A 26 -21.38 6.84 1.46
C GLN A 26 -20.61 7.16 2.74
N GLY A 27 -19.81 8.23 2.74
CA GLY A 27 -19.06 8.68 3.91
C GLY A 27 -17.92 7.75 4.31
N ILE A 28 -17.48 6.87 3.41
CA ILE A 28 -16.39 5.92 3.70
C ILE A 28 -15.07 6.67 3.68
N PRO A 29 -14.30 6.73 4.77
CA PRO A 29 -13.00 7.39 4.78
C PRO A 29 -12.05 6.79 3.73
N SER A 30 -11.32 7.64 3.00
CA SER A 30 -10.38 7.19 1.97
C SER A 30 -9.34 6.20 2.52
N ILE A 31 -8.88 6.42 3.75
CA ILE A 31 -7.94 5.53 4.43
C ILE A 31 -8.48 4.10 4.58
N LEU A 32 -9.80 3.91 4.80
CA LEU A 32 -10.37 2.56 4.89
C LEU A 32 -10.36 1.86 3.54
N LEU A 33 -10.66 2.58 2.45
CA LEU A 33 -10.57 2.01 1.09
C LEU A 33 -9.14 1.56 0.78
N MET A 34 -8.15 2.36 1.19
CA MET A 34 -6.72 2.05 1.08
C MET A 34 -6.32 0.81 1.91
N GLU A 35 -6.74 0.71 3.18
CA GLU A 35 -6.50 -0.49 4.00
C GLU A 35 -7.08 -1.75 3.35
N HIS A 36 -8.28 -1.64 2.77
CA HIS A 36 -8.91 -2.76 2.07
C HIS A 36 -8.16 -3.15 0.81
N ALA A 37 -7.67 -2.19 0.01
CA ALA A 37 -6.84 -2.45 -1.15
C ALA A 37 -5.52 -3.13 -0.76
N ALA A 38 -4.84 -2.62 0.26
CA ALA A 38 -3.60 -3.17 0.77
C ALA A 38 -3.77 -4.60 1.32
N LEU A 39 -4.86 -4.86 2.06
CA LEU A 39 -5.17 -6.20 2.58
C LEU A 39 -5.39 -7.20 1.45
N ALA A 40 -6.14 -6.83 0.41
CA ALA A 40 -6.39 -7.71 -0.74
C ALA A 40 -5.08 -8.12 -1.45
N VAL A 41 -4.12 -7.20 -1.52
CA VAL A 41 -2.78 -7.45 -2.07
C VAL A 41 -1.95 -8.30 -1.09
N ALA A 42 -2.00 -8.02 0.21
CA ALA A 42 -1.28 -8.78 1.24
C ALA A 42 -1.65 -10.27 1.24
N GLU A 43 -2.90 -10.63 0.93
CA GLU A 43 -3.35 -12.03 0.80
C GLU A 43 -2.66 -12.80 -0.33
N GLN A 44 -2.03 -12.11 -1.28
CA GLN A 44 -1.28 -12.76 -2.37
C GLN A 44 0.15 -13.15 -1.96
N PHE A 45 0.66 -12.61 -0.84
CA PHE A 45 2.00 -12.92 -0.34
C PHE A 45 1.92 -14.19 0.52
N LYS A 46 2.41 -15.30 -0.03
CA LYS A 46 2.55 -16.59 0.64
C LYS A 46 4.01 -17.00 0.61
N ASP A 47 4.54 -17.41 1.75
CA ASP A 47 5.90 -17.92 1.89
C ASP A 47 7.02 -16.94 1.47
N CYS A 48 6.75 -15.62 1.50
CA CYS A 48 7.78 -14.59 1.37
C CYS A 48 8.41 -14.31 2.76
N ARG A 49 9.73 -14.36 2.83
CA ARG A 49 10.54 -13.89 3.95
C ARG A 49 10.78 -12.39 3.90
N LYS A 50 11.05 -11.82 2.71
CA LYS A 50 11.40 -10.40 2.61
C LYS A 50 11.07 -9.76 1.25
N VAL A 51 10.53 -8.53 1.30
CA VAL A 51 10.09 -7.77 0.13
C VAL A 51 10.68 -6.35 0.09
N LEU A 52 10.96 -5.85 -1.11
CA LEU A 52 11.24 -4.44 -1.36
C LEU A 52 9.98 -3.77 -1.91
N ILE A 53 9.50 -2.74 -1.23
CA ILE A 53 8.28 -2.02 -1.60
C ILE A 53 8.65 -0.67 -2.19
N LEU A 54 8.28 -0.46 -3.46
CA LEU A 54 8.46 0.82 -4.14
C LEU A 54 7.30 1.76 -3.83
N VAL A 55 7.60 2.89 -3.18
CA VAL A 55 6.60 3.85 -2.70
C VAL A 55 6.57 5.08 -3.61
N GLY A 56 5.46 5.26 -4.33
CA GLY A 56 5.19 6.45 -5.14
C GLY A 56 4.70 7.65 -4.32
N ASN A 57 4.65 8.84 -4.91
CA ASN A 57 4.32 10.10 -4.21
C ASN A 57 2.80 10.37 -4.00
N GLY A 58 1.94 9.37 -4.12
CA GLY A 58 0.48 9.56 -4.17
C GLY A 58 -0.29 8.46 -3.46
N LYS A 59 -1.59 8.34 -3.73
CA LYS A 59 -2.47 7.37 -3.08
C LYS A 59 -1.96 5.93 -3.17
N ASN A 60 -1.47 5.51 -4.33
CA ASN A 60 -0.87 4.18 -4.50
C ASN A 60 0.38 3.98 -3.62
N GLY A 61 1.11 5.05 -3.30
CA GLY A 61 2.17 4.99 -2.31
C GLY A 61 1.62 4.69 -0.92
N GLY A 62 0.49 5.30 -0.56
CA GLY A 62 -0.20 5.01 0.70
C GLY A 62 -0.64 3.55 0.77
N ASP A 63 -1.21 3.01 -0.31
CA ASP A 63 -1.52 1.58 -0.42
C ASP A 63 -0.27 0.71 -0.20
N ALA A 64 0.87 1.12 -0.76
CA ALA A 64 2.14 0.39 -0.63
C ALA A 64 2.69 0.42 0.82
N VAL A 65 2.61 1.56 1.50
CA VAL A 65 3.02 1.67 2.92
C VAL A 65 2.08 0.85 3.82
N ALA A 66 0.77 0.92 3.58
CA ALA A 66 -0.22 0.10 4.27
C ALA A 66 0.05 -1.40 4.07
N LEU A 67 0.36 -1.81 2.83
CA LEU A 67 0.73 -3.19 2.50
C LEU A 67 1.97 -3.61 3.29
N GLY A 68 3.03 -2.80 3.27
CA GLY A 68 4.26 -3.09 3.99
C GLY A 68 4.03 -3.25 5.49
N ARG A 69 3.22 -2.39 6.11
CA ARG A 69 2.81 -2.51 7.50
C ARG A 69 2.07 -3.83 7.78
N LEU A 70 1.13 -4.22 6.90
CA LEU A 70 0.39 -5.48 7.05
C LEU A 70 1.31 -6.71 6.92
N LEU A 71 2.27 -6.67 5.99
CA LEU A 71 3.25 -7.74 5.81
C LEU A 71 4.22 -7.86 7.00
N LEU A 72 4.71 -6.72 7.52
CA LEU A 72 5.51 -6.69 8.75
C LEU A 72 4.77 -7.30 9.93
N GLY A 73 3.48 -7.00 10.09
CA GLY A 73 2.62 -7.61 11.11
C GLY A 73 2.42 -9.12 10.95
N ARG A 74 2.70 -9.68 9.77
CA ARG A 74 2.71 -11.13 9.50
C ARG A 74 4.08 -11.76 9.68
N GLY A 75 5.10 -10.99 10.08
CA GLY A 75 6.47 -11.46 10.23
C GLY A 75 7.27 -11.50 8.91
N ILE A 76 6.76 -10.88 7.84
CA ILE A 76 7.46 -10.75 6.56
C ILE A 76 8.29 -9.47 6.61
N GLY A 77 9.60 -9.57 6.37
CA GLY A 77 10.47 -8.41 6.36
C GLY A 77 10.13 -7.46 5.20
N CYS A 78 10.03 -6.17 5.48
CA CYS A 78 9.78 -5.15 4.46
C CYS A 78 10.86 -4.08 4.53
N ASP A 79 11.42 -3.77 3.37
CA ASP A 79 12.17 -2.54 3.14
C ASP A 79 11.39 -1.67 2.15
N PHE A 80 11.47 -0.35 2.32
CA PHE A 80 10.77 0.61 1.48
C PHE A 80 11.77 1.41 0.64
N MET A 81 11.40 1.74 -0.59
CA MET A 81 12.17 2.60 -1.47
C MET A 81 11.30 3.77 -1.91
N THR A 82 11.77 5.00 -1.66
CA THR A 82 11.08 6.23 -2.08
C THR A 82 11.87 6.91 -3.20
N PHE A 83 11.14 7.57 -4.11
CA PHE A 83 11.73 8.34 -5.22
C PHE A 83 11.57 9.85 -5.02
N TYR A 84 11.05 10.26 -3.86
CA TYR A 84 10.57 11.60 -3.60
C TYR A 84 10.95 12.00 -2.18
N GLU A 85 11.52 13.19 -2.01
CA GLU A 85 11.88 13.72 -0.69
C GLU A 85 10.66 14.10 0.14
N LYS A 86 9.58 14.53 -0.53
CA LYS A 86 8.36 15.04 0.10
C LYS A 86 7.11 14.63 -0.67
N THR A 87 6.04 14.41 0.09
CA THR A 87 4.69 14.21 -0.43
C THR A 87 3.72 15.23 0.17
N GLU A 88 2.72 15.61 -0.61
CA GLU A 88 1.55 16.36 -0.15
C GLU A 88 0.30 15.46 -0.06
N CYS A 89 0.44 14.18 -0.39
CA CYS A 89 -0.67 13.23 -0.33
C CYS A 89 -0.95 12.88 1.13
N ALA A 90 -2.08 13.38 1.65
CA ALA A 90 -2.49 13.18 3.04
C ALA A 90 -2.58 11.69 3.41
N GLU A 91 -3.12 10.84 2.52
CA GLU A 91 -3.23 9.41 2.80
C GLU A 91 -1.86 8.71 2.89
N LEU A 92 -0.89 9.11 2.08
CA LEU A 92 0.47 8.58 2.16
C LEU A 92 1.15 9.01 3.47
N LEU A 93 1.06 10.29 3.84
CA LEU A 93 1.57 10.78 5.12
C LEU A 93 0.96 10.02 6.29
N GLN A 94 -0.36 9.85 6.28
CA GLN A 94 -1.08 9.14 7.33
C GLN A 94 -0.62 7.68 7.45
N GLN A 95 -0.32 6.98 6.34
CA GLN A 95 0.18 5.61 6.40
C GLN A 95 1.61 5.51 6.95
N TRP A 96 2.47 6.49 6.64
CA TRP A 96 3.79 6.58 7.28
C TRP A 96 3.64 6.76 8.79
N ASP A 97 2.78 7.70 9.23
CA ASP A 97 2.53 7.94 10.65
C ASP A 97 2.02 6.68 11.37
N ILE A 98 1.12 5.92 10.74
CA ILE A 98 0.62 4.65 11.29
C ILE A 98 1.74 3.60 11.36
N LEU A 99 2.54 3.45 10.30
CA LEU A 99 3.65 2.49 10.28
C LEU A 99 4.66 2.78 11.40
N ASP A 100 5.01 4.06 11.58
CA ASP A 100 5.90 4.51 12.65
C ASP A 100 5.32 4.26 14.04
N ALA A 101 4.04 4.58 14.24
CA ALA A 101 3.36 4.39 15.52
C ALA A 101 3.25 2.90 15.93
N VAL A 102 3.19 1.98 14.96
CA VAL A 102 3.17 0.53 15.24
C VAL A 102 4.54 0.00 15.70
N GLY A 103 5.64 0.66 15.30
CA GLY A 103 6.98 0.37 15.84
C GLY A 103 7.64 -0.91 15.31
N TYR A 104 7.28 -1.35 14.10
CA TYR A 104 8.03 -2.42 13.43
C TYR A 104 9.41 -1.94 13.00
N ALA A 105 10.38 -2.86 12.95
CA ALA A 105 11.66 -2.59 12.33
C ALA A 105 11.54 -2.68 10.81
N TYR A 106 11.96 -1.62 10.11
CA TYR A 106 12.02 -1.56 8.65
C TYR A 106 13.13 -0.56 8.23
N ARG A 107 13.50 -0.55 6.95
CA ARG A 107 14.42 0.46 6.39
C ARG A 107 13.77 1.20 5.24
N ILE A 108 14.16 2.46 5.08
CA ILE A 108 13.82 3.28 3.91
C ILE A 108 15.10 3.54 3.14
N PHE A 109 15.02 3.32 1.83
CA PHE A 109 16.05 3.65 0.86
C PHE A 109 15.54 4.78 -0.04
N GLU A 110 16.44 5.65 -0.46
CA GLU A 110 16.16 6.68 -1.46
C GLU A 110 16.65 6.20 -2.82
N ALA A 111 15.88 6.47 -3.88
CA ALA A 111 16.18 5.98 -5.22
C ALA A 111 17.52 6.48 -5.81
N ASN A 112 17.99 7.63 -5.34
CA ASN A 112 19.30 8.19 -5.71
C ASN A 112 20.43 7.76 -4.75
N GLY A 113 20.08 7.00 -3.71
CA GLY A 113 21.00 6.46 -2.72
C GLY A 113 21.45 5.04 -3.05
N GLU A 114 22.03 4.38 -2.05
CA GLU A 114 22.43 2.99 -2.17
C GLU A 114 21.19 2.08 -2.16
N LEU A 115 21.15 1.12 -3.08
CA LEU A 115 20.13 0.07 -3.06
C LEU A 115 20.41 -0.89 -1.88
N PRO A 116 19.39 -1.58 -1.34
CA PRO A 116 19.63 -2.65 -0.41
C PRO A 116 20.51 -3.72 -1.05
N ASP A 117 21.36 -4.34 -0.24
CA ASP A 117 21.86 -5.67 -0.58
C ASP A 117 20.66 -6.61 -0.65
N PHE A 118 20.45 -7.20 -1.84
CA PHE A 118 19.33 -8.09 -2.11
C PHE A 118 19.53 -9.48 -1.49
N GLU A 119 20.63 -9.72 -0.77
CA GLU A 119 20.77 -10.90 0.08
C GLU A 119 19.59 -11.04 1.06
N GLY A 120 18.95 -12.21 1.03
CA GLY A 120 17.82 -12.55 1.90
C GLY A 120 16.45 -12.11 1.40
N TYR A 121 16.37 -11.41 0.26
CA TYR A 121 15.11 -11.20 -0.45
C TYR A 121 14.70 -12.47 -1.18
N ASP A 122 13.40 -12.68 -1.34
CA ASP A 122 12.90 -13.76 -2.18
C ASP A 122 12.81 -13.28 -3.63
N ALA A 123 13.12 -14.18 -4.57
CA ALA A 123 13.19 -13.93 -6.01
C ALA A 123 11.92 -14.38 -6.73
#